data_AF-A0A1E7I204-F1
#
_entry.id   AF-A0A1E7I204-F1
#
_cell.length_a   1.000
_cell.length_b   1.000
_cell.length_c   1.000
_cell.angle_alpha   90.00
_cell.angle_beta   90.00
_cell.angle_gamma   90.00
#
_symmetry.space_group_name_H-M   'P 1'
#
loop_
_entity.id
_entity.type
_entity.pdbx_description
1 polymer ?
#
loop_
_entity_poly.entity_id
_entity_poly.type
_entity_poly.pdbx_seq_one_letter_code
_entity_poly.pdbx_strand_id
1 'polypeptide(L)'
;MKHPFRFRSILLPAISFLALLVIVLVMPSISSGYVDEERNPLLNELEKVFTARNTNIKHVAVLDLQAFNYGQARYVLVGWGISEDRSFNGDFNDELFGVFVVNSELTRIEETLEIMPTPRWLDYELLIESVTADSVVVVGLGATYDDSPIRRAYKWEPFE
;
A
#
# COMPACT_ATOMS: atom_id res chain seq x y z
N MET A 1 48.49 3.85 44.99
CA MET A 1 48.09 2.75 45.90
C MET A 1 47.76 1.55 45.04
N LYS A 2 48.69 0.58 44.87
CA LYS A 2 48.79 -0.70 45.61
C LYS A 2 47.48 -1.53 45.62
N HIS A 3 47.44 -2.48 44.68
CA HIS A 3 46.75 -3.79 44.59
C HIS A 3 46.32 -4.43 45.94
N PRO A 4 45.37 -5.42 45.99
CA PRO A 4 45.26 -6.50 44.99
C PRO A 4 43.90 -7.17 44.72
N PHE A 5 43.89 -7.82 43.55
CA PHE A 5 43.16 -9.04 43.21
C PHE A 5 43.20 -10.11 44.31
N ARG A 6 42.09 -10.84 44.48
CA ARG A 6 42.14 -12.26 44.85
C ARG A 6 41.11 -13.08 44.08
N PHE A 7 41.65 -13.88 43.15
CA PHE A 7 41.05 -15.08 42.60
C PHE A 7 40.95 -16.15 43.69
N ARG A 8 39.81 -16.84 43.80
CA ARG A 8 39.78 -18.25 44.23
C ARG A 8 38.75 -19.00 43.39
N SER A 9 39.29 -19.81 42.48
CA SER A 9 38.66 -21.02 41.94
C SER A 9 38.31 -21.95 43.10
N ILE A 10 37.28 -22.80 42.93
CA ILE A 10 37.32 -24.23 43.28
C ILE A 10 35.97 -24.91 42.96
N LEU A 11 36.08 -25.96 42.14
CA LEU A 11 35.33 -27.21 42.04
C LEU A 11 33.79 -27.21 41.86
N LEU A 12 33.39 -27.72 40.69
CA LEU A 12 32.24 -28.61 40.52
C LEU A 12 32.37 -29.85 41.41
N PRO A 13 31.24 -30.42 41.83
CA PRO A 13 30.97 -31.78 41.35
C PRO A 13 29.55 -31.95 40.77
N ALA A 14 29.49 -32.85 39.81
CA ALA A 14 28.28 -33.44 39.26
C ALA A 14 27.44 -34.13 40.35
N ILE A 15 26.13 -34.28 40.11
CA ILE A 15 25.42 -35.58 40.04
C ILE A 15 23.90 -35.34 39.86
N SER A 16 23.36 -36.09 38.89
CA SER A 16 21.97 -36.26 38.48
C SER A 16 20.94 -36.38 39.60
N PHE A 17 19.72 -35.89 39.36
CA PHE A 17 18.48 -36.62 39.67
C PHE A 17 17.32 -36.13 38.77
N LEU A 18 17.00 -36.97 37.80
CA LEU A 18 15.66 -37.41 37.38
C LEU A 18 14.43 -36.55 37.80
N ALA A 19 13.79 -35.92 36.82
CA ALA A 19 12.32 -35.81 36.77
C ALA A 19 11.89 -35.59 35.31
N LEU A 20 11.62 -36.69 34.62
CA LEU A 20 10.94 -36.71 33.34
C LEU A 20 9.49 -36.27 33.56
N LEU A 21 9.17 -35.00 33.32
CA LEU A 21 7.80 -34.52 33.20
C LEU A 21 7.53 -34.26 31.72
N VAL A 22 7.00 -35.27 31.04
CA VAL A 22 6.42 -35.12 29.70
C VAL A 22 5.10 -34.39 29.87
N ILE A 23 5.13 -33.05 29.84
CA ILE A 23 3.92 -32.28 29.57
C ILE A 23 3.71 -32.34 28.06
N VAL A 24 2.82 -33.24 27.62
CA VAL A 24 2.18 -33.12 26.31
C VAL A 24 1.29 -31.89 26.39
N LEU A 25 1.84 -30.72 26.08
CA LEU A 25 1.05 -29.57 25.70
C LEU A 25 0.41 -29.94 24.37
N VAL A 26 -0.83 -30.45 24.44
CA VAL A 26 -1.78 -30.31 23.35
C VAL A 26 -1.92 -28.81 23.16
N MET A 27 -1.13 -28.26 22.23
CA MET A 27 -1.34 -26.90 21.77
C MET A 27 -2.77 -26.89 21.22
N PRO A 28 -3.69 -26.07 21.75
CA PRO A 28 -4.84 -25.73 20.97
C PRO A 28 -4.28 -25.09 19.70
N SER A 29 -4.49 -25.75 18.57
CA SER A 29 -4.35 -25.12 17.27
C SER A 29 -5.23 -23.88 17.35
N ILE A 30 -4.62 -22.73 17.65
CA ILE A 30 -5.24 -21.45 17.36
C ILE A 30 -5.31 -21.47 15.85
N SER A 31 -6.45 -21.96 15.35
CA SER A 31 -6.95 -21.62 14.05
C SER A 31 -6.78 -20.11 13.99
N SER A 32 -5.80 -19.66 13.23
CA SER A 32 -5.68 -18.27 12.81
C SER A 32 -6.95 -18.00 12.02
N GLY A 33 -8.04 -17.75 12.73
CA GLY A 33 -9.09 -16.89 12.24
C GLY A 33 -8.37 -15.59 11.99
N TYR A 34 -7.88 -15.42 10.77
CA TYR A 34 -7.68 -14.12 10.19
C TYR A 34 -9.02 -13.42 10.40
N VAL A 35 -9.09 -12.62 11.47
CA VAL A 35 -9.98 -11.49 11.48
C VAL A 35 -9.48 -10.72 10.28
N ASP A 36 -10.25 -10.79 9.20
CA ASP A 36 -10.10 -9.94 8.04
C ASP A 36 -10.10 -8.52 8.63
N GLU A 37 -8.91 -7.95 8.84
CA GLU A 37 -8.78 -6.59 9.34
C GLU A 37 -9.63 -5.77 8.39
N GLU A 38 -10.68 -5.13 8.93
CA GLU A 38 -11.71 -4.47 8.15
C GLU A 38 -11.04 -3.49 7.19
N ARG A 39 -10.83 -3.96 5.95
CA ARG A 39 -9.94 -3.30 5.02
C ARG A 39 -10.57 -1.98 4.64
N ASN A 40 -9.77 -0.92 4.66
CA ASN A 40 -10.23 0.44 4.39
C ASN A 40 -11.17 0.45 3.16
N PRO A 41 -12.43 0.92 3.29
CA PRO A 41 -13.43 0.83 2.22
C PRO A 41 -12.98 1.43 0.88
N LEU A 42 -12.18 2.50 0.92
CA LEU A 42 -11.62 3.10 -0.29
C LEU A 42 -10.62 2.20 -1.01
N LEU A 43 -9.80 1.46 -0.25
CA LEU A 43 -8.88 0.48 -0.84
C LEU A 43 -9.65 -0.69 -1.48
N ASN A 44 -10.82 -1.05 -0.94
CA ASN A 44 -11.68 -2.07 -1.54
C ASN A 44 -12.29 -1.58 -2.86
N GLU A 45 -12.75 -0.32 -2.92
CA GLU A 45 -13.24 0.28 -4.16
C GLU A 45 -12.11 0.45 -5.20
N LEU A 46 -10.90 0.84 -4.79
CA LEU A 46 -9.74 0.89 -5.68
C LEU A 46 -9.40 -0.48 -6.26
N GLU A 47 -9.33 -1.52 -5.44
CA GLU A 47 -9.08 -2.89 -5.92
C GLU A 47 -10.15 -3.29 -6.93
N LYS A 48 -11.43 -3.12 -6.60
CA LYS A 48 -12.53 -3.43 -7.50
C LYS A 48 -12.40 -2.73 -8.85
N VAL A 49 -12.05 -1.44 -8.87
CA VAL A 49 -11.91 -0.67 -10.10
C VAL A 49 -10.68 -1.09 -10.91
N PHE A 50 -9.53 -1.33 -10.27
CA PHE A 50 -8.34 -1.82 -10.98
C PHE A 50 -8.49 -3.27 -11.46
N THR A 51 -9.08 -4.16 -10.67
CA THR A 51 -9.32 -5.56 -11.04
C THR A 51 -10.32 -5.68 -12.20
N ALA A 52 -11.27 -4.74 -12.32
CA ALA A 52 -12.13 -4.65 -13.50
C ALA A 52 -11.36 -4.33 -14.79
N ARG A 53 -10.18 -3.69 -14.68
CA ARG A 53 -9.28 -3.41 -15.82
C ARG A 53 -8.29 -4.55 -16.07
N ASN A 54 -7.67 -5.08 -15.03
CA ASN A 54 -6.76 -6.23 -15.10
C ASN A 54 -6.97 -7.11 -13.86
N THR A 55 -7.46 -8.34 -14.07
CA THR A 55 -7.78 -9.28 -12.98
C THR A 55 -6.56 -9.74 -12.16
N ASN A 56 -5.35 -9.51 -12.68
CA ASN A 56 -4.10 -9.84 -12.01
C ASN A 56 -3.70 -8.81 -10.94
N ILE A 57 -4.30 -7.61 -10.94
CA ILE A 57 -4.04 -6.61 -9.89
C ILE A 57 -4.57 -7.14 -8.56
N LYS A 58 -3.66 -7.27 -7.58
CA LYS A 58 -3.96 -7.75 -6.22
C LYS A 58 -3.53 -6.80 -5.11
N HIS A 59 -2.64 -5.86 -5.44
CA HIS A 59 -2.21 -4.84 -4.49
C HIS A 59 -2.64 -3.48 -5.01
N VAL A 60 -3.15 -2.66 -4.10
CA VAL A 60 -3.54 -1.28 -4.40
C VAL A 60 -3.05 -0.35 -3.29
N ALA A 61 -2.75 0.89 -3.66
CA ALA A 61 -2.39 1.94 -2.73
C ALA A 61 -2.92 3.30 -3.21
N VAL A 62 -2.99 4.24 -2.27
CA VAL A 62 -3.17 5.66 -2.56
C VAL A 62 -1.79 6.29 -2.63
N LEU A 63 -1.48 6.97 -3.74
CA LEU A 63 -0.23 7.70 -3.92
C LEU A 63 -0.37 9.15 -3.47
N ASP A 64 -1.48 9.79 -3.85
CA ASP A 64 -1.75 11.18 -3.53
C ASP A 64 -3.25 11.40 -3.32
N LEU A 65 -3.59 12.38 -2.47
CA LEU A 65 -4.95 12.70 -2.08
C LEU A 65 -5.06 14.19 -1.75
N GLN A 66 -5.88 14.91 -2.49
CA GLN A 66 -6.09 16.34 -2.26
C GLN A 66 -7.57 16.67 -2.11
N ALA A 67 -7.91 17.35 -1.02
CA ALA A 67 -9.25 17.84 -0.78
C ALA A 67 -9.57 19.03 -1.71
N PHE A 68 -10.80 19.10 -2.18
CA PHE A 68 -11.37 20.29 -2.79
C PHE A 68 -12.76 20.54 -2.22
N ASN A 69 -13.10 21.82 -2.06
CA ASN A 69 -14.35 22.22 -1.43
C ASN A 69 -15.02 23.32 -2.25
N TYR A 70 -15.80 22.89 -3.23
CA TYR A 70 -16.64 23.74 -4.06
C TYR A 70 -18.07 23.18 -4.00
N GLY A 71 -18.81 23.58 -2.97
CA GLY A 71 -20.19 23.11 -2.71
C GLY A 71 -20.26 22.00 -1.65
N GLN A 72 -19.58 20.89 -1.88
CA GLN A 72 -19.45 19.80 -0.91
C GLN A 72 -17.99 19.32 -0.83
N ALA A 73 -17.58 18.88 0.35
CA ALA A 73 -16.23 18.36 0.56
C ALA A 73 -16.02 17.07 -0.25
N ARG A 74 -14.99 17.05 -1.08
CA ARG A 74 -14.58 15.89 -1.88
C ARG A 74 -13.07 15.83 -1.95
N TYR A 75 -12.55 14.74 -2.50
CA TYR A 75 -11.12 14.60 -2.75
C TYR A 75 -10.87 14.12 -4.17
N VAL A 76 -9.74 14.55 -4.73
CA VAL A 76 -9.13 13.90 -5.88
C VAL A 76 -8.07 12.95 -5.35
N LEU A 77 -8.04 11.74 -5.90
CA LEU A 77 -7.16 10.66 -5.49
C LEU A 77 -6.36 10.17 -6.69
N VAL A 78 -5.05 10.00 -6.48
CA VAL A 78 -4.19 9.22 -7.37
C VAL A 78 -3.97 7.85 -6.73
N GLY A 79 -4.40 6.81 -7.44
CA GLY A 79 -4.31 5.42 -7.02
C GLY A 79 -3.26 4.66 -7.83
N TRP A 80 -2.72 3.62 -7.22
CA TRP A 80 -1.80 2.67 -7.83
C TRP A 80 -2.31 1.26 -7.63
N GLY A 81 -2.19 0.42 -8.65
CA GLY A 81 -2.51 -1.00 -8.61
C GLY A 81 -1.38 -1.81 -9.24
N ILE A 82 -1.02 -2.94 -8.64
CA ILE A 82 0.01 -3.83 -9.19
C ILE A 82 -0.35 -5.32 -9.04
N SER A 83 0.19 -6.14 -9.94
CA SER A 83 0.11 -7.60 -9.88
C SER A 83 0.67 -8.17 -8.57
N GLU A 84 0.19 -9.35 -8.20
CA GLU A 84 0.61 -10.06 -6.96
C GLU A 84 2.11 -10.38 -6.94
N ASP A 85 2.64 -10.84 -8.07
CA ASP A 85 4.02 -11.30 -8.19
C ASP A 85 5.04 -10.15 -8.26
N ARG A 86 4.56 -8.91 -8.44
CA ARG A 86 5.36 -7.68 -8.60
C ARG A 86 6.54 -7.86 -9.56
N SER A 87 6.35 -8.71 -10.58
CA SER A 87 7.38 -9.09 -11.53
C SER A 87 7.03 -8.56 -12.91
N PHE A 88 7.99 -7.93 -13.59
CA PHE A 88 7.77 -7.45 -14.95
C PHE A 88 7.89 -8.58 -15.97
N ASN A 89 6.75 -9.01 -16.50
CA ASN A 89 6.68 -10.05 -17.52
C ASN A 89 6.60 -9.51 -18.96
N GLY A 90 6.92 -8.23 -19.16
CA GLY A 90 6.84 -7.55 -20.46
C GLY A 90 5.50 -6.86 -20.73
N ASP A 91 4.57 -6.89 -19.77
CA ASP A 91 3.28 -6.21 -19.86
C ASP A 91 3.19 -5.07 -18.84
N PHE A 92 3.09 -3.84 -19.32
CA PHE A 92 2.91 -2.67 -18.47
C PHE A 92 1.49 -2.55 -17.89
N ASN A 93 0.54 -3.38 -18.31
CA ASN A 93 -0.80 -3.42 -17.70
C ASN A 93 -0.82 -4.11 -16.33
N ASP A 94 0.28 -4.77 -15.93
CA ASP A 94 0.41 -5.36 -14.60
C ASP A 94 0.69 -4.32 -13.50
N GLU A 95 0.93 -3.06 -13.89
CA GLU A 95 1.02 -1.90 -13.00
C GLU A 95 0.17 -0.77 -13.58
N LEU A 96 -0.81 -0.30 -12.83
CA LEU A 96 -1.78 0.70 -13.24
C LEU A 96 -1.72 1.91 -12.31
N PHE A 97 -1.87 3.09 -12.89
CA PHE A 97 -2.23 4.31 -12.19
C PHE A 97 -3.68 4.66 -12.49
N GLY A 98 -4.34 5.30 -11.53
CA GLY A 98 -5.69 5.82 -11.73
C GLY A 98 -5.88 7.18 -11.08
N VAL A 99 -6.75 7.99 -11.66
CA VAL A 99 -7.15 9.30 -11.14
C VAL A 99 -8.66 9.29 -10.90
N PHE A 100 -9.06 9.63 -9.69
CA PHE A 100 -10.44 9.44 -9.21
C PHE A 100 -10.94 10.66 -8.46
N VAL A 101 -12.25 10.91 -8.52
CA VAL A 101 -12.95 11.76 -7.57
C VAL A 101 -13.62 10.87 -6.53
N VAL A 102 -13.42 11.19 -5.26
CA VAL A 102 -13.93 10.41 -4.12
C VAL A 102 -14.77 11.27 -3.19
N ASN A 103 -15.72 10.62 -2.53
CA ASN A 103 -16.64 11.27 -1.60
C ASN A 103 -15.93 11.82 -0.35
N SER A 104 -16.67 12.63 0.41
CA SER A 104 -16.17 13.29 1.62
C SER A 104 -15.74 12.32 2.73
N GLU A 105 -16.33 11.13 2.74
CA GLU A 105 -16.08 10.10 3.74
C GLU A 105 -14.88 9.21 3.40
N LEU A 106 -14.26 9.38 2.21
CA LEU A 106 -13.17 8.52 1.73
C LEU A 106 -13.56 7.03 1.76
N THR A 107 -14.74 6.72 1.24
CA THR A 107 -15.26 5.34 1.20
C THR A 107 -15.75 4.92 -0.17
N ARG A 108 -15.95 5.88 -1.10
CA ARG A 108 -16.52 5.62 -2.41
C ARG A 108 -15.84 6.46 -3.48
N ILE A 109 -15.52 5.82 -4.60
CA ILE A 109 -15.16 6.48 -5.85
C ILE A 109 -16.44 6.96 -6.51
N GLU A 110 -16.58 8.27 -6.69
CA GLU A 110 -17.73 8.90 -7.36
C GLU A 110 -17.50 8.96 -8.87
N GLU A 111 -16.26 9.20 -9.29
CA GLU A 111 -15.89 9.28 -10.71
C GLU A 111 -14.49 8.71 -10.96
N THR A 112 -14.33 7.97 -12.05
CA THR A 112 -13.03 7.50 -12.55
C THR A 112 -12.66 8.36 -13.76
N LEU A 113 -11.64 9.21 -13.61
CA LEU A 113 -11.22 10.13 -14.67
C LEU A 113 -10.33 9.42 -15.69
N GLU A 114 -9.38 8.61 -15.22
CA GLU A 114 -8.57 7.74 -16.07
C GLU A 114 -8.00 6.56 -15.27
N ILE A 115 -7.80 5.43 -15.96
CA ILE A 115 -6.93 4.34 -15.54
C ILE A 115 -5.94 4.10 -16.68
N MET A 116 -4.64 4.16 -16.40
CA MET A 116 -3.59 4.02 -17.39
C MET A 116 -2.51 3.04 -16.93
N PRO A 117 -1.92 2.26 -17.84
CA PRO A 117 -0.74 1.46 -17.51
C PRO A 117 0.44 2.37 -17.18
N THR A 118 1.35 1.85 -16.36
CA THR A 118 2.63 2.50 -16.11
C THR A 118 3.38 2.71 -17.42
N PRO A 119 4.06 3.85 -17.62
CA PRO A 119 5.02 3.97 -18.72
C PRO A 119 6.29 3.14 -18.46
N ARG A 120 6.58 2.86 -17.19
CA ARG A 120 7.81 2.19 -16.76
C ARG A 120 7.62 1.47 -15.43
N TRP A 121 7.81 0.16 -15.47
CA TRP A 121 7.61 -0.73 -14.34
C TRP A 121 8.35 -0.27 -13.08
N LEU A 122 7.60 -0.01 -12.00
CA LEU A 122 8.09 0.37 -10.68
C LEU A 122 9.05 1.59 -10.66
N ASP A 123 9.01 2.44 -11.68
CA ASP A 123 9.89 3.61 -11.77
C ASP A 123 9.15 4.94 -11.69
N TYR A 124 7.85 4.94 -11.97
CA TYR A 124 7.05 6.16 -12.06
C TYR A 124 6.35 6.50 -10.75
N GLU A 125 6.44 7.76 -10.35
CA GLU A 125 5.59 8.37 -9.33
C GLU A 125 4.56 9.26 -10.03
N LEU A 126 3.30 9.22 -9.59
CA LEU A 126 2.22 10.08 -10.11
C LEU A 126 1.62 10.88 -8.95
N LEU A 127 1.53 12.19 -9.12
CA LEU A 127 1.17 13.17 -8.10
C LEU A 127 0.16 14.18 -8.63
N ILE A 128 -0.58 14.81 -7.75
CA ILE A 128 -1.49 15.90 -8.05
C ILE A 128 -0.70 17.22 -8.06
N GLU A 129 -0.70 17.92 -9.19
CA GLU A 129 -0.07 19.25 -9.32
C GLU A 129 -1.03 20.36 -8.86
N SER A 130 -2.29 20.28 -9.27
CA SER A 130 -3.31 21.27 -8.92
C SER A 130 -4.73 20.74 -9.04
N VAL A 131 -5.64 21.26 -8.23
CA VAL A 131 -7.07 20.92 -8.22
C VAL A 131 -7.91 22.20 -8.23
N THR A 132 -8.93 22.24 -9.08
CA THR A 132 -9.98 23.28 -9.13
C THR A 132 -11.34 22.67 -8.75
N ALA A 133 -12.43 23.41 -8.98
CA ALA A 133 -13.79 22.91 -8.73
C ALA A 133 -14.20 21.75 -9.64
N ASP A 134 -13.63 21.71 -10.84
CA ASP A 134 -14.07 20.93 -11.99
C ASP A 134 -12.90 20.29 -12.75
N SER A 135 -11.67 20.40 -12.23
CA SER A 135 -10.50 19.87 -12.92
C SER A 135 -9.35 19.51 -11.97
N VAL A 136 -8.51 18.58 -12.43
CA VAL A 136 -7.24 18.23 -11.79
C VAL A 136 -6.16 18.17 -12.84
N VAL A 137 -4.97 18.64 -12.48
CA VAL A 137 -3.74 18.36 -13.21
C VAL A 137 -2.91 17.39 -12.41
N VAL A 138 -2.52 16.28 -13.03
CA VAL A 138 -1.58 15.31 -12.47
C VAL A 138 -0.27 15.36 -13.23
N VAL A 139 0.82 15.13 -12.52
CA VAL A 139 2.17 15.04 -13.07
C VAL A 139 2.80 13.72 -12.66
N GLY A 140 3.60 13.14 -13.53
CA GLY A 140 4.38 11.95 -13.23
C GLY A 140 5.80 12.07 -13.72
N LEU A 141 6.72 11.47 -12.97
CA LEU A 141 8.14 11.48 -13.29
C LEU A 141 8.73 10.09 -12.99
N GLY A 142 9.54 9.59 -13.92
CA GLY A 142 10.33 8.38 -13.74
C GLY A 142 11.63 8.67 -12.99
N ALA A 143 12.01 7.84 -12.03
CA ALA A 143 13.19 8.04 -11.20
C ALA A 143 14.52 7.71 -11.91
N THR A 144 14.51 6.73 -12.83
CA THR A 144 15.77 6.08 -13.28
C THR A 144 16.14 6.37 -14.73
N TYR A 145 15.18 6.69 -15.59
CA TYR A 145 15.38 6.65 -17.04
C TYR A 145 15.33 7.98 -17.79
N ASP A 146 15.27 9.11 -17.07
CA ASP A 146 15.06 10.45 -17.66
C ASP A 146 13.84 10.45 -18.59
N ASP A 147 12.81 9.68 -18.20
CA ASP A 147 11.60 9.53 -18.97
C ASP A 147 10.89 10.88 -19.10
N SER A 148 10.22 11.09 -20.25
CA SER A 148 9.50 12.34 -20.48
C SER A 148 8.37 12.47 -19.47
N PRO A 149 8.32 13.57 -18.69
CA PRO A 149 7.35 13.72 -17.62
C PRO A 149 5.93 13.63 -18.17
N ILE A 150 5.07 12.91 -17.45
CA ILE A 150 3.64 12.90 -17.73
C ILE A 150 3.07 14.18 -17.15
N ARG A 151 2.27 14.91 -17.92
CA ARG A 151 1.40 15.96 -17.40
C ARG A 151 0.04 15.85 -18.08
N ARG A 152 -0.99 15.55 -17.31
CA ARG A 152 -2.36 15.34 -17.82
C ARG A 152 -3.34 16.19 -17.03
N ALA A 153 -4.32 16.75 -17.74
CA ALA A 153 -5.41 17.50 -17.14
C ALA A 153 -6.72 16.78 -17.41
N TYR A 154 -7.51 16.59 -16.36
CA TYR A 154 -8.82 15.98 -16.41
C TYR A 154 -9.86 16.98 -15.94
N LYS A 155 -11.05 16.89 -16.53
CA LYS A 155 -12.21 17.69 -16.14
C LYS A 155 -13.36 16.77 -15.75
N TRP A 156 -14.20 17.24 -14.84
CA TRP A 156 -15.47 16.62 -14.49
C TRP A 156 -16.57 17.69 -14.46
N GLU A 157 -17.81 17.26 -14.53
CA GLU A 157 -18.94 18.17 -14.36
C GLU A 157 -19.03 18.62 -12.89
N PRO A 158 -19.25 19.92 -12.61
CA PRO A 158 -19.41 20.38 -11.24
C PRO A 158 -20.55 19.64 -10.54
N PHE A 159 -20.31 19.25 -9.29
CA PHE A 159 -21.33 18.60 -8.47
C PHE A 159 -22.39 19.62 -8.01
N GLU A 160 -23.66 19.25 -8.14
CA GLU A 160 -24.81 20.04 -7.65
C GLU A 160 -24.92 20.06 -6.11
#